data_AF-A0A0F0HI13-F1
#
_entry.id   AF-A0A0F0HI13-F1
#
_cell.length_a   1.000
_cell.length_b   1.000
_cell.length_c   1.000
_cell.angle_alpha   90.00
_cell.angle_beta   90.00
_cell.angle_gamma   90.00
#
_symmetry.space_group_name_H-M   'P 1'
#
loop_
_entity.id
_entity.type
_entity.pdbx_description
1 polymer ?
#
loop_
_entity_poly.entity_id
_entity_poly.type
_entity_poly.pdbx_seq_one_letter_code
_entity_poly.pdbx_strand_id
1 'polypeptide(L)'
;MTSGWAADLVLGCIVLLGASVQRLAVIGFALVASPVLVLLLGSAQGVLLSNCAAGAIIAVGLTGSGRQVRPAAMLPLVGAAACTVPVGSWVAARLPEPTLLA
;
A
#
# COMPACT_ATOMS: atom_id res chain seq x y z
N MET A 1 11.62 27.87 5.59
CA MET A 1 10.74 27.71 4.41
C MET A 1 11.25 26.68 3.41
N THR A 2 12.52 26.24 3.51
CA THR A 2 13.15 25.24 2.63
C THR A 2 12.90 23.78 3.03
N SER A 3 12.29 23.52 4.20
CA SER A 3 12.12 22.17 4.74
C SER A 3 10.94 21.39 4.14
N GLY A 4 9.85 22.06 3.74
CA GLY A 4 8.65 21.40 3.22
C GLY A 4 8.89 20.73 1.85
N TRP A 5 9.39 21.51 0.89
CA TRP A 5 9.61 21.05 -0.48
C TRP A 5 10.64 19.91 -0.59
N ALA A 6 11.64 19.90 0.29
CA ALA A 6 12.62 18.81 0.34
C ALA A 6 11.97 17.50 0.83
N ALA A 7 11.08 17.57 1.83
CA ALA A 7 10.33 16.41 2.31
C ALA A 7 9.36 15.89 1.24
N ASP A 8 8.69 16.79 0.51
CA ASP A 8 7.81 16.43 -0.60
C ASP A 8 8.56 15.74 -1.75
N LEU A 9 9.77 16.22 -2.08
CA LEU A 9 10.63 15.58 -3.08
C LEU A 9 11.04 14.17 -2.66
N VAL A 10 11.44 13.99 -1.40
CA VAL A 10 11.83 12.68 -0.87
C VAL A 10 10.65 11.72 -0.90
N LEU A 11 9.46 12.17 -0.48
CA LEU A 11 8.21 11.40 -0.58
C LEU A 11 7.91 11.00 -2.03
N GLY A 12 7.96 11.95 -2.96
CA GLY A 12 7.75 11.69 -4.38
C GLY A 12 8.74 10.66 -4.93
N CYS A 13 10.01 10.75 -4.53
CA CYS A 13 11.05 9.83 -4.97
C CYS A 13 10.81 8.39 -4.45
N ILE A 14 10.40 8.24 -3.19
CA ILE A 14 10.07 6.93 -2.60
C ILE A 14 8.86 6.31 -3.31
N VAL A 15 7.83 7.10 -3.60
CA VAL A 15 6.65 6.64 -4.37
C VAL A 15 7.06 6.24 -5.79
N LEU A 16 7.90 7.03 -6.46
CA LEU A 16 8.36 6.70 -7.82
C LEU A 16 9.18 5.40 -7.85
N LEU A 17 10.09 5.22 -6.88
CA LEU A 17 10.91 4.03 -6.73
C LEU A 17 10.04 2.80 -6.42
N GLY A 18 9.14 2.90 -5.43
CA GLY A 18 8.23 1.81 -5.08
C GLY A 18 7.36 1.38 -6.28
N ALA A 19 6.87 2.35 -7.06
CA ALA A 19 6.03 2.06 -8.22
C ALA A 19 6.83 1.39 -9.35
N SER A 20 8.07 1.83 -9.56
CA SER A 20 8.99 1.24 -10.53
C SER A 20 9.36 -0.20 -10.16
N VAL A 21 9.62 -0.47 -8.87
CA VAL A 21 9.89 -1.82 -8.37
C VAL A 21 8.65 -2.71 -8.49
N GLN A 22 7.45 -2.21 -8.19
CA GLN A 22 6.22 -3.00 -8.42
C GLN A 22 6.03 -3.35 -9.90
N ARG A 23 6.36 -2.42 -10.81
CA ARG A 23 6.31 -2.66 -12.26
C ARG A 23 7.32 -3.68 -12.76
N LEU A 24 8.54 -3.70 -12.19
CA LEU A 24 9.65 -4.55 -12.64
C LEU A 24 9.68 -5.93 -11.96
N ALA A 25 9.39 -5.98 -10.65
CA ALA A 25 9.55 -7.17 -9.82
C ALA A 25 8.24 -7.91 -9.51
N VAL A 26 7.08 -7.31 -9.81
CA VAL A 26 5.75 -7.83 -9.41
C VAL A 26 5.64 -8.00 -7.88
N ILE A 27 6.49 -7.30 -7.12
CA ILE A 27 6.42 -7.18 -5.65
C ILE A 27 5.55 -5.97 -5.32
N GLY A 28 4.61 -6.09 -4.37
CA GLY A 28 3.69 -5.00 -4.03
C GLY A 28 4.42 -3.71 -3.59
N PHE A 29 4.02 -2.57 -4.14
CA PHE A 29 4.52 -1.21 -3.84
C PHE A 29 4.66 -0.97 -2.34
N ALA A 30 3.67 -1.39 -1.56
CA ALA A 30 3.65 -1.22 -0.12
C ALA A 30 4.80 -1.97 0.58
N LEU A 31 5.28 -3.10 0.05
CA LEU A 31 6.39 -3.85 0.65
C LEU A 31 7.72 -3.08 0.54
N VAL A 32 7.85 -2.20 -0.44
CA VAL A 32 9.07 -1.41 -0.68
C VAL A 32 8.95 -0.02 -0.06
N ALA A 33 7.81 0.65 -0.24
CA ALA A 33 7.63 2.04 0.13
C ALA A 33 7.18 2.24 1.59
N SER A 34 6.37 1.33 2.16
CA SER A 34 5.81 1.46 3.50
C SER A 34 6.85 1.68 4.62
N PRO A 35 7.94 0.89 4.74
CA PRO A 35 8.88 1.06 5.86
C PRO A 35 9.54 2.46 5.87
N VAL A 36 9.85 3.01 4.70
CA VAL A 36 10.45 4.35 4.60
C VAL A 36 9.42 5.45 4.88
N LEU A 37 8.18 5.31 4.37
CA LEU A 37 7.09 6.24 4.67
C LEU A 37 6.74 6.26 6.16
N VAL A 38 6.75 5.11 6.82
CA VAL A 38 6.50 4.99 8.26
C VAL A 38 7.60 5.66 9.09
N LEU A 39 8.87 5.52 8.68
CA LEU A 39 9.98 6.21 9.34
C LEU A 39 9.90 7.74 9.21
N LEU A 40 9.35 8.26 8.11
CA LEU A 40 9.25 9.69 7.84
C LEU A 40 8.00 10.35 8.43
N LEU A 41 6.83 9.69 8.36
CA LEU A 41 5.53 10.26 8.72
C LEU A 41 4.92 9.65 10.00
N GLY A 42 5.54 8.62 10.56
CA GLY A 42 4.97 7.77 11.61
C GLY A 42 4.07 6.66 11.05
N SER A 43 3.75 5.68 11.89
CA SER A 43 3.04 4.45 11.48
C SER A 43 1.68 4.72 10.86
N ALA A 44 0.87 5.56 11.49
CA ALA A 44 -0.49 5.85 11.02
C ALA A 44 -0.51 6.53 9.65
N GLN A 45 0.24 7.61 9.49
CA GLN A 45 0.24 8.41 8.26
C GLN A 45 1.02 7.74 7.13
N GLY A 46 2.13 7.05 7.44
CA GLY A 46 2.93 6.32 6.46
C GLY A 46 2.17 5.14 5.83
N VAL A 47 1.46 4.36 6.64
CA VAL A 47 0.62 3.25 6.15
C VAL A 47 -0.57 3.78 5.34
N LEU A 48 -1.22 4.86 5.79
CA LEU A 48 -2.34 5.47 5.07
C LEU A 48 -1.91 5.93 3.67
N LEU A 49 -0.81 6.69 3.58
CA LEU A 49 -0.30 7.21 2.32
C LEU A 49 0.18 6.09 1.39
N SER A 50 0.83 5.05 1.93
CA SER A 50 1.23 3.87 1.16
C SER A 50 0.02 3.15 0.54
N ASN A 51 -1.04 2.93 1.33
CA ASN A 51 -2.26 2.28 0.83
C ASN A 51 -2.99 3.13 -0.21
N CYS A 52 -3.09 4.43 0.01
CA CYS A 52 -3.68 5.36 -0.96
C CYS A 52 -2.92 5.36 -2.28
N ALA A 53 -1.58 5.42 -2.23
CA ALA A 53 -0.73 5.36 -3.42
C ALA A 53 -0.87 4.01 -4.15
N ALA A 54 -0.85 2.89 -3.44
CA ALA A 54 -1.09 1.57 -4.01
C ALA A 54 -2.47 1.49 -4.70
N GLY A 55 -3.52 2.00 -4.06
CA GLY A 55 -4.87 2.07 -4.61
C GLY A 55 -4.94 2.89 -5.90
N ALA A 56 -4.27 4.05 -5.94
CA ALA A 56 -4.18 4.88 -7.14
C ALA A 56 -3.44 4.16 -8.30
N ILE A 57 -2.32 3.49 -8.00
CA ILE A 57 -1.57 2.70 -8.99
C ILE A 57 -2.45 1.59 -9.56
N ILE A 58 -3.20 0.88 -8.71
CA ILE A 58 -4.14 -0.16 -9.12
C ILE A 58 -5.23 0.43 -10.02
N ALA A 59 -5.86 1.54 -9.63
CA ALA A 59 -6.92 2.20 -10.40
C ALA A 59 -6.44 2.64 -11.80
N VAL A 60 -5.26 3.26 -11.88
CA VAL A 60 -4.64 3.67 -13.16
C VAL A 60 -4.26 2.45 -14.01
N GLY A 61 -3.78 1.37 -13.37
CA GLY A 61 -3.52 0.10 -14.06
C GLY A 61 -4.79 -0.52 -14.64
N LEU A 62 -5.90 -0.50 -13.89
CA LEU A 62 -7.20 -1.02 -14.32
C LEU A 62 -7.79 -0.23 -15.50
N THR A 63 -7.67 1.09 -15.51
CA THR A 63 -8.13 1.91 -16.64
C THR A 63 -7.32 1.64 -17.91
N GLY A 64 -6.02 1.33 -17.78
CA GLY A 64 -5.16 0.93 -18.90
C GLY A 64 -5.35 -0.51 -19.39
N SER A 65 -5.77 -1.44 -18.52
CA SER A 65 -5.88 -2.89 -18.82
C SER A 65 -7.28 -3.35 -19.23
N GLY A 66 -8.20 -2.43 -19.54
CA GLY A 66 -9.65 -2.65 -19.73
C GLY A 66 -10.15 -3.74 -20.70
N ARG A 67 -9.27 -4.53 -21.34
CA ARG A 67 -9.64 -5.67 -22.22
C ARG A 67 -9.14 -7.05 -21.78
N GLN A 68 -8.32 -7.17 -20.73
CA GLN A 68 -7.81 -8.48 -20.26
C GLN A 68 -8.23 -8.83 -18.83
N VAL A 69 -8.96 -7.95 -18.15
CA VAL A 69 -9.45 -8.20 -16.81
C VAL A 69 -10.58 -9.23 -16.88
N ARG A 70 -10.44 -10.36 -16.18
CA ARG A 70 -11.49 -11.38 -16.04
C ARG A 70 -12.29 -11.10 -14.75
N PRO A 71 -13.34 -10.25 -14.79
CA PRO A 71 -14.06 -9.84 -13.59
C PRO A 71 -14.64 -11.02 -12.83
N ALA A 72 -15.11 -12.05 -13.54
CA ALA A 72 -15.66 -13.26 -12.93
C ALA A 72 -14.64 -14.04 -12.07
N ALA A 73 -13.35 -13.99 -12.41
CA ALA A 73 -12.29 -14.62 -11.62
C ALA A 73 -11.79 -13.70 -10.50
N MET A 74 -11.84 -12.37 -10.68
CA MET A 74 -11.41 -11.42 -9.64
C MET A 74 -12.45 -11.26 -8.52
N LEU A 75 -13.74 -11.30 -8.82
CA LEU A 75 -14.81 -11.09 -7.85
C LEU A 75 -14.73 -12.01 -6.61
N PRO A 76 -14.49 -13.34 -6.75
CA PRO A 76 -14.34 -14.20 -5.59
C PRO A 76 -13.08 -13.90 -4.77
N LEU A 77 -11.98 -13.50 -5.42
CA LEU A 77 -10.76 -13.08 -4.70
C LEU A 77 -10.96 -11.76 -3.96
N VAL A 78 -11.65 -10.78 -4.57
CA VAL A 78 -12.00 -9.52 -3.92
C VAL A 78 -12.95 -9.77 -2.75
N GLY A 79 -13.94 -10.66 -2.92
CA GLY A 79 -14.84 -11.08 -1.85
C GLY A 79 -14.09 -11.74 -0.69
N ALA A 80 -13.19 -12.68 -0.99
CA ALA A 80 -12.34 -13.30 0.02
C ALA A 80 -11.51 -12.26 0.78
N ALA A 81 -10.84 -11.35 0.06
CA ALA A 81 -10.07 -10.27 0.67
C ALA A 81 -10.94 -9.34 1.54
N ALA A 82 -12.13 -8.97 1.06
CA ALA A 82 -13.08 -8.13 1.79
C ALA A 82 -13.56 -8.79 3.09
N CYS A 83 -13.59 -10.13 3.16
CA CYS A 83 -13.89 -10.86 4.39
C CYS A 83 -12.67 -11.03 5.29
N THR A 84 -11.49 -11.32 4.74
CA THR A 84 -10.29 -11.62 5.54
C THR A 84 -9.64 -10.37 6.13
N VAL A 85 -9.71 -9.22 5.45
CA VAL A 85 -9.06 -7.97 5.90
C VAL A 85 -9.69 -7.42 7.20
N PRO A 86 -11.02 -7.30 7.34
CA PRO A 86 -11.64 -6.84 8.59
C PRO A 86 -11.45 -7.83 9.74
N VAL A 87 -11.45 -9.13 9.43
CA VAL A 87 -11.18 -10.17 10.44
C VAL A 87 -9.74 -10.04 10.93
N GLY A 88 -8.78 -9.88 10.02
CA GLY A 88 -7.38 -9.66 10.37
C GLY A 88 -7.16 -8.39 11.20
N SER A 89 -7.83 -7.28 10.84
CA SER A 89 -7.72 -6.03 11.61
C SER A 89 -8.35 -6.14 12.99
N TRP A 90 -9.47 -6.84 13.12
CA TRP A 90 -10.12 -7.10 14.41
C TRP A 90 -9.25 -7.97 15.31
N VAL A 91 -8.63 -9.03 14.77
CA VAL A 91 -7.68 -9.87 15.49
C VAL A 91 -6.46 -9.05 15.94
N ALA A 92 -5.86 -8.26 15.05
CA ALA A 92 -4.72 -7.40 15.38
C ALA A 92 -5.06 -6.39 16.49
N ALA A 93 -6.27 -5.82 16.48
CA ALA A 93 -6.73 -4.90 17.52
C ALA A 93 -7.01 -5.56 18.87
N ARG A 94 -7.14 -6.90 18.91
CA ARG A 94 -7.42 -7.67 20.13
C ARG A 94 -6.18 -8.38 20.69
N LEU A 95 -5.06 -8.38 19.97
CA LEU A 95 -3.81 -8.98 20.45
C LEU A 95 -3.11 -8.05 21.45
N PRO A 96 -2.65 -8.57 22.61
CA PRO A 96 -1.90 -7.78 23.57
C PRO A 96 -0.52 -7.36 22.99
N GLU A 97 -0.11 -6.13 23.26
CA GLU A 97 1.13 -5.47 22.76
C GLU A 97 2.42 -6.32 22.83
N PRO A 98 2.67 -7.17 23.86
CA PRO A 98 3.90 -7.97 23.93
C PRO A 98 4.04 -8.99 22.80
N THR A 99 2.93 -9.44 22.20
CA THR A 99 2.92 -10.38 21.08
C THR A 99 2.98 -9.70 19.72
N LEU A 100 2.76 -8.38 19.65
CA LEU A 100 2.83 -7.59 18.42
C LEU A 100 4.25 -7.04 18.15
N LEU A 101 5.10 -7.01 19.18
CA LEU A 101 6.45 -6.45 19.14
C LEU A 101 7.57 -7.49 19.40
N ALA A 102 7.22 -8.77 19.56
CA ALA A 102 8.16 -9.89 19.68
C ALA A 102 8.39 -10.56 18.31
#